data_AF-A0A0R0A762-F1
#
_entry.id   AF-A0A0R0A762-F1
#
_cell.length_a   1.000
_cell.length_b   1.000
_cell.length_c   1.000
_cell.angle_alpha   90.00
_cell.angle_beta   90.00
_cell.angle_gamma   90.00
#
_symmetry.space_group_name_H-M   'P 1'
#
loop_
_entity.id
_entity.type
_entity.pdbx_description
1 polymer ?
#
loop_
_entity_poly.entity_id
_entity_poly.type
_entity_poly.pdbx_seq_one_letter_code
_entity_poly.pdbx_strand_id
1 'polypeptide(L)'
;MKTSQAEQAYWDALNRLQDGTAKIVNTKSSRFKFTRDAVGREAGKGKGYVRNERYPELCEAITKAEEERKNRAQEKPNTSTKLKHEKELKIKANLKYDMIKEEYDIIMQDYLNILRQNFELQRELADSPHIRLVKRSNK
;
A
#
# COMPACT_ATOMS: atom_id res chain seq x y z
N MET A 1 -41.99 15.32 12.91
CA MET A 1 -42.59 15.81 11.65
C MET A 1 -42.91 14.59 10.78
N LYS A 2 -44.13 14.47 10.26
CA LYS A 2 -44.47 13.35 9.35
C LYS A 2 -43.95 13.71 7.96
N THR A 3 -42.78 13.19 7.61
CA THR A 3 -42.22 13.28 6.25
C THR A 3 -43.19 12.66 5.24
N SER A 4 -43.31 13.26 4.07
CA SER A 4 -44.16 12.70 3.01
C SER A 4 -43.62 11.33 2.58
N GLN A 5 -44.49 10.41 2.15
CA GLN A 5 -44.07 9.11 1.59
C GLN A 5 -43.05 9.29 0.43
N ALA A 6 -43.21 10.35 -0.36
CA ALA A 6 -42.28 10.70 -1.43
C ALA A 6 -40.90 11.14 -0.90
N GLU A 7 -40.88 11.84 0.24
CA GLU A 7 -39.67 12.30 0.89
C GLU A 7 -38.88 11.13 1.50
N GLN A 8 -39.59 10.20 2.16
CA GLN A 8 -39.00 8.96 2.65
C GLN A 8 -38.35 8.15 1.52
N ALA A 9 -39.00 8.04 0.36
CA ALA A 9 -38.42 7.35 -0.79
C ALA A 9 -37.11 8.00 -1.28
N TYR A 10 -36.96 9.31 -1.14
CA TYR A 10 -35.71 10.00 -1.47
C TYR A 10 -34.62 9.79 -0.41
N TRP A 11 -34.98 9.80 0.88
CA TRP A 11 -34.06 9.45 1.96
C TRP A 11 -33.55 8.01 1.83
N ASP A 12 -34.45 7.06 1.56
CA ASP A 12 -34.09 5.67 1.31
C ASP A 12 -33.19 5.52 0.08
N ALA A 13 -33.41 6.33 -0.96
CA ALA A 13 -32.53 6.38 -2.12
C ALA A 13 -31.13 6.93 -1.78
N LEU A 14 -31.04 7.97 -0.95
CA LEU A 14 -29.75 8.50 -0.47
C LEU A 14 -28.98 7.45 0.34
N ASN A 15 -29.66 6.78 1.27
CA ASN A 15 -29.05 5.71 2.09
C ASN A 15 -28.52 4.57 1.21
N ARG A 16 -29.31 4.10 0.22
CA ARG A 16 -28.86 3.10 -0.75
C ARG A 16 -27.62 3.53 -1.55
N LEU A 17 -27.53 4.81 -1.91
CA LEU A 17 -26.36 5.34 -2.61
C LEU A 17 -25.12 5.38 -1.71
N GLN A 18 -25.29 5.70 -0.42
CA GLN A 18 -24.20 5.72 0.56
C GLN A 18 -23.69 4.32 0.89
N ASP A 19 -24.60 3.36 1.06
CA ASP A 19 -24.28 1.95 1.36
C ASP A 19 -23.75 1.19 0.14
N GLY A 20 -23.82 1.80 -1.06
CA GLY A 20 -23.42 1.16 -2.31
C GLY A 20 -24.40 0.06 -2.79
N THR A 21 -25.61 0.00 -2.22
CA THR A 21 -26.69 -0.94 -2.58
C THR A 21 -27.66 -0.35 -3.61
N ALA A 22 -27.22 0.68 -4.33
CA ALA A 22 -27.98 1.33 -5.39
C ALA A 22 -28.36 0.35 -6.50
N LYS A 23 -29.61 0.44 -6.95
CA LYS A 23 -30.22 -0.45 -7.96
C LYS A 23 -30.17 0.14 -9.36
N ILE A 24 -30.32 1.47 -9.47
CA ILE A 24 -30.48 2.17 -10.76
C ILE A 24 -29.20 2.91 -11.11
N VAL A 25 -28.58 3.59 -10.13
CA VAL A 25 -27.38 4.39 -10.38
C VAL A 25 -26.12 3.58 -10.09
N ASN A 26 -25.19 3.58 -11.05
CA ASN A 26 -23.90 2.90 -10.88
C ASN A 26 -22.95 3.71 -9.97
N THR A 27 -22.91 3.34 -8.70
CA THR A 27 -22.04 3.93 -7.66
C THR A 27 -20.57 3.53 -7.78
N LYS A 28 -20.25 2.47 -8.54
CA LYS A 28 -18.87 1.98 -8.74
C LYS A 28 -18.08 2.80 -9.75
N SER A 29 -18.74 3.68 -10.50
CA SER A 29 -18.06 4.54 -11.47
C SER A 29 -17.23 5.61 -10.77
N SER A 30 -15.96 5.77 -11.19
CA SER A 30 -15.11 6.87 -10.73
C SER A 30 -15.71 8.26 -10.97
N ARG A 31 -16.65 8.39 -11.91
CA ARG A 31 -17.33 9.65 -12.24
C ARG A 31 -18.62 9.87 -11.45
N PHE A 32 -19.06 8.89 -10.66
CA PHE A 32 -20.26 9.04 -9.84
C PHE A 32 -20.11 10.22 -8.88
N LYS A 33 -21.19 10.93 -8.62
CA LYS A 33 -21.28 12.04 -7.64
C LYS A 33 -22.62 11.97 -6.95
N PHE A 34 -22.65 12.20 -5.64
CA PHE A 34 -23.91 12.39 -4.93
C PHE A 34 -24.51 13.72 -5.39
N THR A 35 -25.58 13.63 -6.17
CA THR A 35 -26.29 14.78 -6.75
C THR A 35 -27.78 14.59 -6.56
N ARG A 36 -28.53 15.69 -6.57
CA ARG A 36 -30.01 15.68 -6.49
C ARG A 36 -30.63 14.78 -7.56
N ASP A 37 -30.06 14.83 -8.77
CA ASP A 37 -30.50 13.99 -9.89
C ASP A 37 -30.15 12.51 -9.69
N ALA A 38 -29.02 12.18 -9.05
CA ALA A 38 -28.68 10.80 -8.73
C ALA A 38 -29.65 10.20 -7.71
N VAL A 39 -29.99 10.95 -6.65
CA VAL A 39 -30.99 10.53 -5.65
C VAL A 39 -32.37 10.39 -6.29
N GLY A 40 -32.79 11.37 -7.11
CA GLY A 40 -34.05 11.31 -7.83
C GLY A 40 -34.14 10.08 -8.74
N ARG A 41 -33.09 9.80 -9.51
CA ARG A 41 -33.02 8.64 -10.40
C ARG A 41 -33.07 7.32 -9.61
N GLU A 42 -32.39 7.22 -8.47
CA GLU A 42 -32.40 6.03 -7.61
C GLU A 42 -33.76 5.80 -6.92
N ALA A 43 -34.52 6.87 -6.68
CA ALA A 43 -35.91 6.83 -6.23
C ALA A 43 -36.92 6.55 -7.36
N GLY A 44 -36.44 6.32 -8.60
CA GLY A 44 -37.30 6.09 -9.77
C GLY A 44 -37.99 7.35 -10.31
N LYS A 45 -37.50 8.54 -9.96
CA LYS A 45 -38.01 9.83 -10.44
C LYS A 45 -37.07 10.46 -11.46
N GLY A 46 -37.63 11.33 -12.29
CA GLY A 46 -36.88 12.03 -13.34
C GLY A 46 -35.95 13.11 -12.79
N LYS A 47 -35.25 13.77 -13.72
CA LYS A 47 -34.42 14.94 -13.42
C LYS A 47 -35.26 16.07 -12.79
N GLY A 48 -34.71 16.75 -11.78
CA GLY A 48 -35.35 17.95 -11.19
C GLY A 48 -36.54 17.72 -10.24
N TYR A 49 -36.80 16.47 -9.84
CA TYR A 49 -37.83 16.14 -8.84
C TYR A 49 -37.39 16.44 -7.40
N VAL A 50 -36.10 16.33 -7.11
CA VAL A 50 -35.51 16.73 -5.82
C VAL A 50 -35.12 18.20 -5.92
N ARG A 51 -35.97 19.08 -5.38
CA ARG A 51 -35.79 20.54 -5.38
C ARG A 51 -35.48 21.06 -3.99
N ASN A 52 -34.60 22.06 -3.90
CA ASN A 52 -34.22 22.68 -2.64
C ASN A 52 -35.41 23.33 -1.93
N GLU A 53 -36.31 23.97 -2.69
CA GLU A 53 -37.54 24.60 -2.18
C GLU A 53 -38.46 23.63 -1.45
N ARG A 54 -38.44 22.35 -1.85
CA ARG A 54 -39.37 21.32 -1.33
C ARG A 54 -38.70 20.43 -0.28
N TYR A 55 -37.41 20.16 -0.42
CA TYR A 55 -36.65 19.25 0.45
C TYR A 55 -35.28 19.86 0.79
N PRO A 56 -35.23 20.91 1.62
CA PRO A 56 -33.97 21.60 1.95
C PRO A 56 -33.02 20.69 2.73
N GLU A 57 -33.50 20.02 3.78
CA GLU A 57 -32.69 19.12 4.62
C GLU A 57 -32.06 17.97 3.82
N LEU A 58 -32.83 17.38 2.90
CA LEU A 58 -32.32 16.33 2.01
C LEU A 58 -31.23 16.87 1.08
N CYS A 59 -31.40 18.09 0.56
CA CYS A 59 -30.40 18.69 -0.32
C CYS A 59 -29.08 18.95 0.41
N GLU A 60 -29.14 19.37 1.68
CA GLU A 60 -27.97 19.52 2.54
C GLU A 60 -27.29 18.17 2.84
N ALA A 61 -28.07 17.14 3.13
CA ALA A 61 -27.54 15.79 3.33
C ALA A 61 -26.83 15.25 2.08
N ILE A 62 -27.36 15.52 0.89
CA ILE A 62 -26.72 15.15 -0.39
C ILE A 62 -25.39 15.89 -0.58
N THR A 63 -25.34 17.19 -0.27
CA THR A 63 -24.09 17.96 -0.39
C THR A 63 -23.04 17.46 0.59
N LYS A 64 -23.44 17.17 1.84
CA LYS A 64 -22.56 16.59 2.85
C LYS A 64 -22.02 15.22 2.43
N ALA A 65 -22.88 14.36 1.87
CA ALA A 65 -22.45 13.05 1.35
C ALA A 65 -21.40 13.18 0.22
N GLU A 66 -21.54 14.17 -0.66
CA GLU A 66 -20.54 14.43 -1.71
C GLU A 66 -19.23 14.98 -1.14
N GLU A 67 -19.27 15.83 -0.13
CA GLU A 67 -18.07 16.34 0.56
C GLU A 67 -17.32 15.21 1.27
N GLU A 68 -18.02 14.35 2.00
CA GLU A 68 -17.42 13.16 2.63
C GLU A 68 -16.81 12.21 1.60
N ARG A 69 -17.41 12.09 0.40
CA ARG A 69 -16.84 11.30 -0.70
C ARG A 69 -15.53 11.91 -1.20
N LYS A 70 -15.48 13.25 -1.34
CA LYS A 70 -14.27 13.97 -1.77
C LYS A 70 -13.15 13.86 -0.75
N ASN A 71 -13.47 14.02 0.54
CA ASN A 71 -12.49 13.90 1.63
C ASN A 71 -11.90 12.48 1.67
N ARG A 72 -12.75 11.44 1.60
CA ARG A 72 -12.30 10.04 1.50
C ARG A 72 -11.46 9.76 0.25
N ALA A 73 -11.71 10.45 -0.87
CA ALA A 73 -10.91 10.32 -2.07
C ALA A 73 -9.52 10.98 -1.93
N GLN A 74 -9.41 12.06 -1.15
CA GLN A 74 -8.15 12.73 -0.84
C GLN A 74 -7.30 11.96 0.18
N GLU A 75 -7.93 11.28 1.14
CA GLU A 75 -7.26 10.47 2.16
C GLU A 75 -6.63 9.18 1.63
N LYS A 76 -6.98 8.74 0.41
CA LYS A 76 -6.31 7.59 -0.20
C LYS A 76 -4.83 7.94 -0.41
N PRO A 77 -3.88 7.16 0.14
CA PRO A 77 -2.46 7.43 -0.01
C PRO A 77 -2.13 7.53 -1.49
N ASN A 78 -1.79 8.76 -1.89
CA ASN A 78 -1.51 9.13 -3.27
C ASN A 78 -0.45 8.17 -3.82
N THR A 79 -0.62 7.67 -5.04
CA THR A 79 0.34 6.71 -5.65
C THR A 79 1.79 7.22 -5.54
N SER A 80 1.96 8.53 -5.57
CA SER A 80 3.23 9.24 -5.32
C SER A 80 3.86 8.97 -3.94
N THR A 81 3.08 8.91 -2.85
CA THR A 81 3.63 8.66 -1.51
C THR A 81 4.04 7.19 -1.33
N LYS A 82 3.26 6.27 -1.89
CA LYS A 82 3.63 4.83 -1.94
C LYS A 82 4.93 4.61 -2.72
N LEU A 83 5.04 5.23 -3.89
CA LEU A 83 6.26 5.18 -4.72
C LEU A 83 7.48 5.74 -4.00
N LYS A 84 7.35 6.84 -3.25
CA LYS A 84 8.45 7.40 -2.46
C LYS A 84 8.91 6.43 -1.36
N HIS A 85 7.96 5.87 -0.61
CA HIS A 85 8.26 4.91 0.44
C HIS A 85 8.97 3.66 -0.10
N GLU A 86 8.51 3.13 -1.24
CA GLU A 86 9.12 1.97 -1.88
C GLU A 86 10.56 2.26 -2.36
N LYS A 87 10.81 3.45 -2.91
CA LYS A 87 12.18 3.89 -3.27
C LYS A 87 13.09 3.96 -2.06
N GLU A 88 12.63 4.52 -0.95
CA GLU A 88 13.41 4.61 0.29
C GLU A 88 13.77 3.23 0.85
N LEU A 89 12.82 2.28 0.82
CA LEU A 89 13.06 0.91 1.22
C LEU A 89 14.11 0.23 0.34
N LYS A 90 14.03 0.44 -0.98
CA LYS A 90 15.03 -0.09 -1.93
C LYS A 90 16.44 0.46 -1.65
N ILE A 91 16.56 1.76 -1.42
CA ILE A 91 17.85 2.39 -1.10
C ILE A 91 18.43 1.80 0.19
N LYS A 92 17.61 1.65 1.25
CA LYS A 92 18.05 1.04 2.51
C LYS A 92 18.48 -0.42 2.35
N ALA A 93 17.79 -1.18 1.51
CA ALA A 93 18.14 -2.58 1.24
C ALA A 93 19.48 -2.69 0.49
N ASN A 94 19.69 -1.84 -0.52
CA ASN A 94 20.93 -1.81 -1.29
C ASN A 94 22.14 -1.44 -0.41
N LEU A 95 22.01 -0.41 0.44
CA LEU A 95 23.09 -0.03 1.35
C LEU A 95 23.48 -1.17 2.29
N LYS A 96 22.50 -1.91 2.83
CA LYS A 96 22.78 -3.10 3.67
C LYS A 96 23.49 -4.20 2.88
N TYR A 97 23.09 -4.42 1.64
CA TYR A 97 23.73 -5.40 0.78
C TYR A 97 25.19 -5.03 0.51
N ASP A 98 25.45 -3.76 0.17
CA ASP A 98 26.80 -3.27 -0.11
C ASP A 98 27.72 -3.42 1.11
N MET A 99 27.24 -3.07 2.32
CA MET A 99 27.99 -3.28 3.56
C MET A 99 28.34 -4.75 3.81
N ILE A 100 27.36 -5.67 3.68
CA ILE A 100 27.59 -7.10 3.88
C ILE A 100 28.57 -7.64 2.85
N LYS A 101 28.50 -7.15 1.61
CA LYS A 101 29.41 -7.54 0.54
C LYS A 101 30.85 -7.11 0.84
N GLU A 102 31.04 -5.87 1.29
CA GLU A 102 32.36 -5.37 1.69
C GLU A 102 32.95 -6.19 2.85
N GLU A 103 32.16 -6.48 3.89
CA GLU A 103 32.58 -7.33 5.01
C GLU A 103 32.96 -8.74 4.54
N TYR A 104 32.16 -9.33 3.65
CA TYR A 104 32.45 -10.63 3.06
C TYR A 104 33.77 -10.64 2.27
N ASP A 105 34.01 -9.61 1.46
CA ASP A 105 35.22 -9.50 0.65
C ASP A 105 36.47 -9.39 1.53
N ILE A 106 36.41 -8.66 2.66
CA ILE A 106 37.49 -8.57 3.65
C ILE A 106 37.76 -9.95 4.28
N ILE A 107 36.71 -10.63 4.77
CA ILE A 107 36.84 -11.96 5.38
C ILE A 107 37.44 -12.96 4.39
N MET A 108 37.05 -12.89 3.12
CA MET A 108 37.58 -13.78 2.09
C MET A 108 39.07 -13.51 1.82
N GLN A 109 39.50 -12.24 1.82
CA GLN A 109 40.93 -11.91 1.71
C GLN A 109 41.72 -12.47 2.89
N ASP A 110 41.23 -12.31 4.12
CA ASP A 110 41.88 -12.84 5.32
C ASP A 110 41.94 -14.36 5.29
N TYR A 111 40.86 -15.02 4.86
CA TYR A 111 40.83 -16.47 4.70
C TYR A 111 41.91 -16.97 3.72
N LEU A 112 42.05 -16.31 2.56
CA LEU A 112 43.08 -16.66 1.58
C LEU A 112 44.50 -16.42 2.13
N ASN A 113 44.70 -15.34 2.89
CA ASN A 113 45.98 -15.06 3.53
C ASN A 113 46.35 -16.14 4.55
N ILE A 114 45.40 -16.56 5.39
CA ILE A 114 45.58 -17.63 6.37
C ILE A 114 45.86 -18.97 5.67
N LEU A 115 45.12 -19.30 4.60
CA LEU A 115 45.38 -20.51 3.82
C LEU A 115 46.79 -20.52 3.23
N ARG A 116 47.23 -19.40 2.68
CA ARG A 116 48.58 -19.25 2.13
C ARG A 116 49.64 -19.43 3.22
N GLN A 117 49.51 -18.75 4.35
CA GLN A 117 50.44 -18.88 5.47
C GLN A 117 50.49 -20.32 5.99
N ASN A 118 49.35 -20.97 6.14
CA ASN A 118 49.29 -22.39 6.54
C ASN A 118 49.99 -23.31 5.54
N PHE A 119 49.85 -23.04 4.24
CA PHE A 119 50.53 -23.81 3.20
C PHE A 119 52.05 -23.60 3.26
N GLU A 120 52.51 -22.35 3.39
CA GLU A 120 53.93 -22.01 3.53
C GLU A 120 54.54 -22.68 4.77
N LEU A 121 53.86 -22.60 5.93
CA LEU A 121 54.27 -23.27 7.16
C LEU A 121 54.32 -24.79 7.00
N GLN A 122 53.32 -25.41 6.38
CA GLN A 122 53.33 -26.85 6.12
C GLN A 122 54.49 -27.27 5.23
N ARG A 123 54.86 -26.45 4.23
CA ARG A 123 56.02 -26.70 3.37
C ARG A 123 57.32 -26.62 4.18
N GLU A 124 57.52 -25.55 4.94
CA GLU A 124 58.71 -25.39 5.79
C GLU A 124 58.85 -26.52 6.83
N LEU A 125 57.73 -26.96 7.42
CA LEU A 125 57.70 -28.10 8.34
C LEU A 125 58.02 -29.43 7.66
N ALA A 126 57.60 -29.62 6.41
CA ALA A 126 57.92 -30.83 5.64
C ALA A 126 59.39 -30.89 5.21
N ASP A 127 60.00 -29.72 4.93
CA ASP A 127 61.40 -29.59 4.55
C ASP A 127 62.35 -29.64 5.76
N SER A 128 61.82 -29.52 6.99
CA SER A 128 62.60 -29.57 8.23
C SER A 128 62.96 -31.01 8.63
N PRO A 129 64.25 -31.35 8.82
CA PRO A 129 64.70 -32.72 9.10
C PRO A 129 64.35 -33.24 10.51
N HIS A 130 63.72 -32.42 11.36
CA HIS A 130 63.48 -32.74 12.78
C HIS A 130 62.00 -32.81 13.17
N ILE A 131 61.06 -32.60 12.24
CA ILE A 131 59.62 -32.57 12.54
C ILE A 131 58.85 -33.42 11.52
N ARG A 132 57.94 -34.29 11.97
CA ARG A 132 57.03 -35.06 11.12
C ARG A 132 55.58 -34.59 11.31
N LEU A 133 54.94 -34.15 10.23
CA LEU A 133 53.53 -33.77 10.23
C LEU A 133 52.63 -35.01 10.29
N VAL A 134 51.70 -35.05 11.26
CA VAL A 134 50.66 -36.08 11.34
C VAL A 134 49.32 -35.44 10.96
N LYS A 135 48.78 -35.76 9.78
CA LYS A 135 47.42 -35.36 9.42
C LYS A 135 46.43 -36.17 10.24
N ARG A 136 45.78 -35.54 11.22
CA ARG A 136 44.60 -36.13 11.86
C ARG A 136 43.41 -35.96 10.92
N SER A 137 42.80 -37.08 10.54
CA SER A 137 41.50 -37.08 9.87
C SER A 137 40.46 -36.60 10.89
N ASN A 138 39.72 -35.55 10.54
CA ASN A 138 38.52 -35.15 11.29
C ASN A 138 37.43 -36.18 10.98
N LYS A 139 36.98 -36.90 12.02
CA LYS A 139 35.76 -37.71 12.00
C LYS A 139 34.56 -36.83 12.29
#